data_AF-A0A940SIW1-F1
#
_entry.id   AF-A0A940SIW1-F1
#
_cell.length_a   1.000
_cell.length_b   1.000
_cell.length_c   1.000
_cell.angle_alpha   90.00
_cell.angle_beta   90.00
_cell.angle_gamma   90.00
#
_symmetry.space_group_name_H-M   'P 1'
#
loop_
_entity.id
_entity.type
_entity.pdbx_description
1 polymer ?
#
loop_
_entity_poly.entity_id
_entity_poly.type
_entity_poly.pdbx_seq_one_letter_code
_entity_poly.pdbx_strand_id
1 'polypeptide(L)'
;MLKRFLKNEKGLTLIELLAVIVILGIVAAIAIPAVGNIIHKSKVDAVKADAVQILSSAKTYVAANGVPSTGVITSAQLADFVSDNKWGDNYQVEVDAAGKTFKFDSGTNSSPFTQGAKSIDGISFNIKNATSTDISDDKTNSDTISIVK
;
A
#
# COMPACT_ATOMS: atom_id res chain seq x y z
N MET A 1 -40.20 -19.48 -52.20
CA MET A 1 -40.18 -20.60 -51.23
C MET A 1 -39.07 -20.35 -50.22
N LEU A 2 -39.39 -20.04 -48.96
CA LEU A 2 -38.41 -19.80 -47.90
C LEU A 2 -38.36 -21.04 -46.99
N LYS A 3 -37.28 -21.83 -47.09
CA LYS A 3 -37.04 -23.01 -46.24
C LYS A 3 -36.85 -22.53 -44.79
N ARG A 4 -37.80 -22.87 -43.92
CA ARG A 4 -37.67 -22.71 -42.47
C ARG A 4 -36.65 -23.72 -41.95
N PHE A 5 -35.49 -23.23 -41.52
CA PHE A 5 -34.60 -23.99 -40.65
C PHE A 5 -35.29 -24.12 -39.28
N LEU A 6 -35.86 -25.28 -38.96
CA LEU A 6 -36.23 -25.60 -37.58
C LEU A 6 -34.92 -25.80 -36.80
N LYS A 7 -34.53 -24.78 -36.03
CA LYS A 7 -33.46 -24.90 -35.03
C LYS A 7 -33.93 -25.85 -33.93
N ASN A 8 -33.21 -26.93 -33.71
CA ASN A 8 -33.33 -27.77 -32.52
C ASN A 8 -32.79 -26.98 -31.32
N GLU A 9 -33.66 -26.24 -30.65
CA GLU A 9 -33.38 -25.65 -29.33
C GLU A 9 -33.42 -26.78 -28.28
N LYS A 10 -32.33 -27.54 -28.14
CA LYS A 10 -32.14 -28.42 -26.99
C LYS A 10 -31.97 -27.54 -25.75
N GLY A 11 -33.03 -27.39 -24.95
CA GLY A 11 -32.98 -26.63 -23.71
C GLY A 11 -32.06 -27.26 -22.67
N LEU A 12 -31.29 -26.44 -21.96
CA LEU A 12 -30.56 -26.84 -20.76
C LEU A 12 -31.53 -27.34 -19.69
N THR A 13 -31.21 -28.45 -19.05
CA THR A 13 -32.02 -28.99 -17.97
C THR A 13 -31.76 -28.21 -16.67
N LEU A 14 -32.77 -28.09 -15.80
CA LEU A 14 -32.60 -27.42 -14.51
C LEU A 14 -31.55 -28.11 -13.63
N ILE A 15 -31.40 -29.43 -13.76
CA ILE A 15 -30.42 -30.19 -12.98
C ILE A 15 -28.97 -29.89 -13.40
N GLU A 16 -28.73 -29.64 -14.69
CA GLU A 16 -27.41 -29.23 -15.19
C GLU A 16 -27.05 -27.84 -14.66
N LEU A 17 -27.99 -26.90 -14.67
CA LEU A 17 -27.76 -25.57 -14.12
C LEU A 17 -27.53 -25.62 -12.59
N LEU A 18 -28.27 -26.48 -11.89
CA LEU A 18 -28.16 -26.66 -10.45
C LEU A 18 -26.80 -27.25 -10.05
N ALA A 19 -26.30 -28.26 -10.77
CA ALA A 19 -25.00 -28.84 -10.50
C ALA A 19 -23.86 -27.80 -10.63
N VAL A 20 -23.95 -26.91 -11.64
CA VAL A 20 -22.93 -25.87 -11.87
C VAL A 20 -22.89 -24.84 -10.75
N ILE A 21 -24.04 -24.32 -10.31
CA ILE A 21 -24.07 -23.30 -9.24
C ILE A 21 -23.60 -23.87 -7.90
N VAL A 22 -23.82 -25.16 -7.63
CA VAL A 22 -23.32 -25.83 -6.42
C VAL A 22 -21.79 -25.87 -6.43
N ILE A 23 -21.18 -26.29 -7.55
CA ILE A 23 -19.72 -26.34 -7.68
C ILE A 23 -19.14 -24.92 -7.58
N LEU A 24 -19.72 -23.94 -8.28
CA LEU A 24 -19.30 -22.53 -8.19
C LEU A 24 -19.44 -21.98 -6.76
N GLY A 25 -20.48 -22.37 -6.03
CA GLY A 25 -20.67 -21.99 -4.62
C GLY A 25 -19.56 -22.49 -3.71
N ILE A 26 -19.15 -23.76 -3.86
CA ILE A 26 -18.05 -24.34 -3.08
C ILE A 26 -16.72 -23.64 -3.41
N VAL A 27 -16.43 -23.43 -4.69
CA VAL A 27 -15.21 -22.74 -5.12
C VAL A 27 -15.19 -21.29 -4.61
N ALA A 28 -16.31 -20.57 -4.75
CA ALA A 28 -16.42 -19.19 -4.29
C ALA A 28 -16.23 -19.07 -2.77
N ALA A 29 -16.75 -20.02 -1.98
CA ALA A 29 -16.62 -20.00 -0.53
C ALA A 29 -15.15 -20.01 -0.05
N ILE A 30 -14.25 -20.72 -0.74
CA ILE A 30 -12.82 -20.75 -0.41
C ILE A 30 -12.07 -19.61 -1.09
N ALA A 31 -12.43 -19.29 -2.34
CA ALA A 31 -11.71 -18.31 -3.15
C ALA A 31 -11.88 -16.87 -2.65
N ILE A 32 -13.09 -16.46 -2.24
CA ILE A 32 -13.37 -15.08 -1.81
C ILE A 32 -12.47 -14.64 -0.63
N PRO A 33 -12.40 -15.36 0.51
CA PRO A 33 -11.55 -14.94 1.62
C PRO A 33 -10.05 -15.01 1.26
N ALA A 34 -9.63 -16.01 0.48
CA ALA A 34 -8.23 -16.16 0.07
C ALA A 34 -7.76 -15.00 -0.83
N VAL A 35 -8.53 -14.67 -1.86
CA VAL A 35 -8.25 -13.57 -2.79
C VAL A 35 -8.31 -12.22 -2.06
N GLY A 36 -9.29 -12.04 -1.16
CA GLY A 36 -9.40 -10.84 -0.33
C GLY A 36 -8.12 -10.58 0.48
N ASN A 37 -7.59 -11.61 1.14
CA ASN A 37 -6.36 -11.49 1.91
C ASN A 37 -5.12 -11.18 1.05
N ILE A 38 -5.03 -11.75 -0.17
CA ILE A 38 -3.94 -11.46 -1.13
C ILE A 38 -4.00 -10.00 -1.59
N ILE A 39 -5.19 -9.50 -1.93
CA ILE A 39 -5.38 -8.10 -2.35
C ILE A 39 -5.02 -7.17 -1.19
N HIS A 40 -5.48 -7.47 0.03
CA HIS A 40 -5.15 -6.70 1.22
C HIS A 40 -3.65 -6.59 1.43
N LYS A 41 -2.95 -7.74 1.42
CA LYS A 41 -1.49 -7.78 1.54
C LYS A 41 -0.80 -6.97 0.44
N SER A 42 -1.27 -7.10 -0.80
CA SER A 42 -0.71 -6.36 -1.94
C SER A 42 -0.84 -4.85 -1.77
N LYS A 43 -1.96 -4.37 -1.20
CA LYS A 43 -2.15 -2.95 -0.87
C LYS A 43 -1.19 -2.49 0.23
N VAL A 44 -1.07 -3.28 1.31
CA VAL A 44 -0.13 -2.98 2.40
C VAL A 44 1.31 -2.89 1.88
N ASP A 45 1.73 -3.87 1.07
CA ASP A 45 3.08 -3.93 0.52
C ASP A 45 3.34 -2.77 -0.45
N ALA A 46 2.36 -2.37 -1.27
CA ALA A 46 2.49 -1.24 -2.18
C ALA A 46 2.70 0.08 -1.42
N VAL A 47 1.93 0.34 -0.36
CA VAL A 47 2.07 1.55 0.44
C VAL A 47 3.40 1.58 1.20
N LYS A 48 3.87 0.43 1.71
CA LYS A 48 5.20 0.28 2.30
C LYS A 48 6.31 0.58 1.28
N ALA A 49 6.19 0.07 0.06
CA ALA A 49 7.13 0.33 -1.02
C ALA A 49 7.20 1.83 -1.35
N ASP A 50 6.06 2.53 -1.38
CA ASP A 50 6.01 3.98 -1.58
C ASP A 50 6.78 4.73 -0.46
N ALA A 51 6.68 4.29 0.81
CA ALA A 51 7.45 4.88 1.91
C ALA A 51 8.97 4.65 1.76
N VAL A 52 9.37 3.46 1.30
CA VAL A 52 10.77 3.15 1.00
C VAL A 52 11.29 3.98 -0.17
N GLN A 53 10.46 4.22 -1.19
CA GLN A 53 10.79 5.12 -2.29
C GLN A 53 10.97 6.56 -1.82
N ILE A 54 10.12 7.04 -0.90
CA ILE A 54 10.27 8.35 -0.26
C ILE A 54 11.62 8.44 0.46
N LEU A 55 12.02 7.41 1.22
CA LEU A 55 13.35 7.37 1.86
C LEU A 55 14.49 7.43 0.84
N SER A 56 14.36 6.76 -0.31
CA SER A 56 15.33 6.85 -1.40
C SER A 56 15.38 8.24 -2.03
N SER A 57 14.24 8.90 -2.13
CA SER A 57 14.12 10.26 -2.66
C SER A 57 14.73 11.28 -1.68
N ALA A 58 14.58 11.06 -0.37
CA ALA A 58 15.24 11.83 0.68
C ALA A 58 16.77 11.70 0.63
N LYS A 59 17.30 10.51 0.34
CA LYS A 59 18.74 10.34 0.08
C LYS A 59 19.20 11.19 -1.10
N THR A 60 18.41 11.22 -2.17
CA THR A 60 18.70 12.03 -3.37
C THR A 60 18.62 13.53 -3.06
N TYR A 61 17.63 13.95 -2.28
CA TYR A 61 17.51 15.33 -1.81
C TYR A 61 18.75 15.76 -1.01
N VAL A 62 19.22 14.94 -0.06
CA VAL A 62 20.42 15.24 0.74
C VAL A 62 21.67 15.27 -0.11
N ALA A 63 21.77 14.42 -1.13
CA ALA A 63 22.88 14.46 -2.08
C ALA A 63 22.91 15.76 -2.90
N ALA A 64 21.75 16.34 -3.21
CA ALA A 64 21.65 17.58 -3.98
C ALA A 64 21.76 18.86 -3.13
N ASN A 65 21.16 18.87 -1.93
CA ASN A 65 20.97 20.07 -1.11
C ASN A 65 21.74 20.04 0.21
N GLY A 66 22.35 18.91 0.56
CA GLY A 66 22.92 18.67 1.88
C GLY A 66 21.88 18.31 2.94
N VAL A 67 22.38 18.04 4.14
CA VAL A 67 21.54 17.73 5.31
C VAL A 67 20.90 19.03 5.82
N PRO A 68 19.56 19.12 5.96
CA PRO A 68 18.91 20.28 6.56
C PRO A 68 19.42 20.51 7.99
N SER A 69 19.53 21.77 8.42
CA SER A 69 19.93 22.12 9.79
C SER A 69 19.00 21.57 10.87
N THR A 70 17.73 21.34 10.50
CA THR A 70 16.71 20.72 11.36
C THR A 70 16.87 19.21 11.49
N GLY A 71 17.67 18.55 10.62
CA GLY A 71 17.72 17.10 10.48
C GLY A 71 16.43 16.48 9.94
N VAL A 72 15.50 17.29 9.42
CA VAL A 72 14.18 16.84 8.96
C VAL A 72 13.94 17.32 7.53
N ILE A 73 13.50 16.41 6.69
CA ILE A 73 13.08 16.63 5.31
C ILE A 73 11.57 16.45 5.25
N THR A 74 10.86 17.51 4.91
CA THR A 74 9.38 17.52 4.82
C THR A 74 8.90 17.02 3.46
N SER A 75 7.63 16.59 3.41
CA SER A 75 6.93 16.26 2.16
C SER A 75 7.04 17.36 1.08
N ALA A 76 6.96 18.63 1.47
CA ALA A 76 7.09 19.78 0.57
C ALA A 76 8.48 19.87 -0.08
N GLN A 77 9.54 19.56 0.66
CA GLN A 77 10.91 19.55 0.13
C GLN A 77 11.16 18.37 -0.82
N LEU A 78 10.36 17.31 -0.70
CA LEU A 78 10.43 16.11 -1.53
C LEU A 78 9.50 16.14 -2.74
N ALA A 79 8.68 17.19 -2.90
CA ALA A 79 7.70 17.31 -3.98
C ALA A 79 8.34 17.16 -5.36
N ASP A 80 9.56 17.69 -5.56
CA ASP A 80 10.30 17.60 -6.83
C ASP A 80 11.06 16.27 -7.01
N PHE A 81 11.18 15.47 -5.96
CA PHE A 81 11.97 14.23 -5.94
C PHE A 81 11.09 12.96 -5.97
N VAL A 82 9.79 13.08 -5.68
CA VAL A 82 8.85 11.95 -5.62
C VAL A 82 7.75 12.14 -6.65
N SER A 83 7.72 11.31 -7.68
CA SER A 83 6.57 11.18 -8.58
C SER A 83 5.53 10.22 -8.00
N ASP A 84 4.26 10.61 -7.96
CA ASP A 84 3.12 9.80 -7.48
C ASP A 84 3.17 9.42 -5.98
N ASN A 85 3.07 10.44 -5.14
CA ASN A 85 3.14 10.30 -3.69
C ASN A 85 1.78 9.95 -3.06
N LYS A 86 1.52 8.65 -2.83
CA LYS A 86 0.30 8.20 -2.10
C LYS A 86 0.25 8.63 -0.63
N TRP A 87 1.40 8.95 -0.04
CA TRP A 87 1.48 9.44 1.34
C TRP A 87 1.00 10.89 1.49
N GLY A 88 0.82 11.64 0.39
CA GLY A 88 0.35 13.03 0.39
C GLY A 88 1.26 13.94 1.21
N ASP A 89 0.71 14.97 1.87
CA ASP A 89 1.55 16.00 2.51
C ASP A 89 1.94 15.70 3.96
N ASN A 90 1.51 14.55 4.51
CA ASN A 90 1.57 14.25 5.95
C ASN A 90 2.58 13.13 6.28
N TYR A 91 3.82 13.36 5.90
CA TYR A 91 4.97 12.54 6.29
C TYR A 91 6.24 13.39 6.30
N GLN A 92 7.29 12.84 6.89
CA GLN A 92 8.61 13.44 6.87
C GLN A 92 9.69 12.36 6.98
N VAL A 93 10.92 12.76 6.69
CA VAL A 93 12.10 11.92 6.84
C VAL A 93 13.08 12.61 7.77
N GLU A 94 13.42 11.96 8.87
CA GLU A 94 14.56 12.36 9.70
C GLU A 94 15.85 11.82 9.08
N VAL A 95 16.88 12.66 9.05
CA VAL A 95 18.22 12.31 8.61
C VAL A 95 19.21 12.61 9.74
N ASP A 96 20.14 11.69 9.97
CA ASP A 96 21.20 11.92 10.95
C ASP A 96 22.15 13.05 10.51
N ALA A 97 22.88 13.63 11.47
CA ALA A 97 23.83 14.72 11.19
C ALA A 97 24.94 14.33 10.18
N ALA A 98 25.15 13.02 9.97
CA ALA A 98 26.12 12.48 9.01
C ALA A 98 25.54 12.25 7.61
N GLY A 99 24.22 12.44 7.40
CA GLY A 99 23.56 12.18 6.12
C GLY A 99 23.48 10.70 5.73
N LYS A 100 23.62 9.77 6.69
CA LYS A 100 23.77 8.33 6.43
C LYS A 100 22.50 7.54 6.76
N THR A 101 21.85 7.87 7.87
CA THR A 101 20.64 7.19 8.34
C THR A 101 19.42 8.04 8.00
N PHE A 102 18.42 7.39 7.41
CA PHE A 102 17.15 8.02 7.05
C PHE A 102 16.02 7.23 7.71
N LYS A 103 15.15 7.93 8.41
CA LYS A 103 14.02 7.35 9.14
C LYS A 103 12.73 8.03 8.69
N PHE A 104 11.73 7.22 8.41
CA PHE A 104 10.43 7.68 7.95
C PHE A 104 9.47 7.80 9.13
N ASP A 105 8.66 8.85 9.11
CA ASP A 105 7.60 9.09 10.07
C ASP A 105 6.30 9.46 9.33
N SER A 106 5.21 8.79 9.69
CA SER A 106 3.86 9.13 9.25
C SER A 106 3.24 10.16 10.20
N GLY A 107 2.82 11.32 9.67
CA GLY A 107 2.16 12.39 10.44
C GLY A 107 2.68 13.80 10.20
N THR A 108 2.08 14.79 10.90
CA THR A 108 2.42 16.22 10.79
C THR A 108 3.39 16.72 11.86
N ASN A 109 4.12 17.76 11.45
CA ASN A 109 5.24 18.41 12.10
C ASN A 109 4.92 18.96 13.49
N SER A 110 5.47 18.31 14.51
CA SER A 110 6.02 18.99 15.68
C SER A 110 7.20 18.17 16.16
N SER A 111 8.30 18.84 16.51
CA SER A 111 9.33 18.23 17.35
C SER A 111 8.88 18.40 18.81
N PRO A 112 8.76 17.33 19.62
CA PRO A 112 8.92 15.92 19.28
C PRO A 112 7.69 15.35 18.56
N PHE A 113 7.93 14.36 17.69
CA PHE A 113 6.96 13.79 16.75
C PHE A 113 5.64 13.38 17.40
N THR A 114 4.57 14.08 17.03
CA THR A 114 3.20 13.65 17.35
C THR A 114 2.76 12.71 16.25
N GLN A 115 2.62 11.43 16.60
CA GLN A 115 2.18 10.36 15.70
C GLN A 115 0.98 10.82 14.85
N GLY A 116 1.10 10.77 13.53
CA GLY A 116 -0.06 10.90 12.66
C GLY A 116 -0.27 9.58 11.96
N ALA A 117 -1.21 8.77 12.46
CA ALA A 117 -1.66 7.64 11.67
C ALA A 117 -2.19 8.16 10.33
N LYS A 118 -1.65 7.66 9.23
CA LYS A 118 -2.11 7.99 7.87
C LYS A 118 -2.91 6.82 7.33
N SER A 119 -4.15 7.07 6.96
CA SER A 119 -4.97 6.07 6.27
C SER A 119 -4.78 6.17 4.77
N ILE A 120 -4.44 5.04 4.12
CA ILE A 120 -4.29 4.89 2.67
C ILE A 120 -5.05 3.63 2.29
N ASP A 121 -5.98 3.73 1.33
CA ASP A 121 -6.82 2.62 0.86
C ASP A 121 -7.59 1.86 1.97
N GLY A 122 -7.97 2.56 3.04
CA GLY A 122 -8.67 1.99 4.19
C GLY A 122 -7.76 1.32 5.24
N ILE A 123 -6.45 1.31 5.01
CA ILE A 123 -5.45 0.77 5.92
C ILE A 123 -4.79 1.93 6.67
N SER A 124 -4.71 1.85 7.99
CA SER A 124 -4.07 2.86 8.84
C SER A 124 -2.61 2.51 9.07
N PHE A 125 -1.70 3.42 8.70
CA PHE A 125 -0.26 3.29 8.89
C PHE A 125 0.21 4.25 9.98
N ASN A 126 0.87 3.70 10.98
CA ASN A 126 1.53 4.43 12.06
C ASN A 126 3.00 4.01 12.05
N ILE A 127 3.81 4.72 11.29
CA ILE A 127 5.24 4.48 11.14
C ILE A 127 5.97 5.59 11.88
N LYS A 128 6.88 5.23 12.78
CA LYS A 128 7.66 6.16 13.57
C LYS A 128 9.13 5.74 13.62
N ASN A 129 10.03 6.67 13.31
CA ASN A 129 11.49 6.49 13.32
C ASN A 129 11.98 5.26 12.54
N ALA A 130 11.23 4.81 11.52
CA ALA A 130 11.51 3.52 10.88
C ALA A 130 12.48 3.68 9.72
N THR A 131 13.51 2.84 9.66
CA THR A 131 14.40 2.77 8.50
C THR A 131 13.75 2.03 7.33
N SER A 132 14.34 2.08 6.14
CA SER A 132 13.84 1.30 4.98
C SER A 132 13.77 -0.20 5.27
N THR A 133 14.68 -0.71 6.10
CA THR A 133 14.70 -2.11 6.52
C THR A 133 13.55 -2.41 7.48
N ASP A 134 13.29 -1.54 8.46
CA ASP A 134 12.17 -1.72 9.39
C ASP A 134 10.81 -1.78 8.66
N ILE A 135 10.65 -0.96 7.61
CA ILE A 135 9.43 -0.93 6.80
C ILE A 135 9.33 -2.16 5.89
N SER A 136 10.44 -2.56 5.25
CA SER A 136 10.46 -3.69 4.31
C SER A 136 10.32 -5.05 5.00
N ASP A 137 10.84 -5.18 6.23
CA ASP A 137 10.82 -6.43 6.98
C ASP A 137 9.53 -6.64 7.78
N ASP A 138 8.70 -5.60 7.93
CA ASP A 138 7.41 -5.71 8.61
C ASP A 138 6.45 -6.63 7.85
N LYS A 139 6.01 -7.68 8.55
CA LYS A 139 5.11 -8.73 8.01
C LYS A 139 3.65 -8.50 8.40
N THR A 140 3.34 -7.38 9.04
CA THR A 140 1.98 -7.09 9.48
C THR A 140 1.05 -6.99 8.26
N ASN A 141 -0.06 -7.72 8.33
CA ASN A 141 -1.09 -7.80 7.30
C ASN A 141 -2.47 -7.62 7.96
N SER A 142 -2.74 -6.37 8.34
CA SER A 142 -3.90 -5.96 9.13
C SER A 142 -4.38 -4.58 8.66
N ASP A 143 -5.58 -4.16 9.05
CA ASP A 143 -6.12 -2.83 8.76
C ASP A 143 -5.37 -1.72 9.51
N THR A 144 -4.55 -2.09 10.49
CA THR A 144 -3.62 -1.19 11.18
C THR A 144 -2.20 -1.75 11.15
N ILE A 145 -1.29 -0.98 10.60
CA ILE A 145 0.14 -1.26 10.55
C ILE A 145 0.83 -0.27 11.50
N SER A 146 1.53 -0.78 12.51
CA SER A 146 2.31 0.04 13.43
C SER A 146 3.76 -0.42 13.46
N ILE A 147 4.66 0.47 13.04
CA ILE A 147 6.11 0.24 12.99
C ILE A 147 6.75 1.37 13.78
N VAL A 148 7.14 1.11 15.03
CA VAL A 148 7.71 2.10 15.93
C VAL A 148 9.09 1.63 16.39
N LYS A 149 10.11 2.49 16.25
CA LYS A 149 11.49 2.23 16.66
C LYS A 149 12.09 3.34 17.50
#